data_AF-A0A6J0XLJ1-F1
#
_entry.id   AF-A0A6J0XLJ1-F1
#
_cell.length_a   1.000
_cell.length_b   1.000
_cell.length_c   1.000
_cell.angle_alpha   90.00
_cell.angle_beta   90.00
_cell.angle_gamma   90.00
#
_symmetry.space_group_name_H-M   'P 1'
#
loop_
_entity.id
_entity.type
_entity.pdbx_description
1 polymer ?
#
loop_
_entity_poly.entity_id
_entity_poly.type
_entity_poly.pdbx_seq_one_letter_code
_entity_poly.pdbx_strand_id
1 'polypeptide(L)'
;MHLLQHTSIESQTQISSAACGYGFTLLSSKTKDITKVWGMGLNKDSQLGFHRSQKDKTRGYEYVLEPSPVPLPLDRPQETRVLQVSCGRAHSLVLTDGEGVFSMGNNSYGQCGRKVVENEIYSESHTVHRMQDFDGQVVQVACGQDHSLFLTDRGEVYSCGWGADGQTGLGHYNITSTPTRLGGDLAGVNVVQVATYGDCCLAVSADGGLFGWGNSEYLQLASVTDSTQVNVPRCLPFSGVGLVKQAACGGTGCAVLNGEGHVFVWGYGILGKGPNLLETALPEMIPPTLFGLTEFNPGVQVSRIRCGLSHFAALTNRGELFVWGKNIRGCLGIGRLEDQYFPWRLQAAVPPTTAQRREAGDVAPDQHEIRQPSASIICFFFHFNEHFTKYKIYCLFGGNIRYFFSLRHTVHESRGFCVSSRKKESVRALGRAALFSPCPERGTDRSKCHWYCW
;
A
#
# COMPACT_ATOMS: atom_id res chain seq x y z
N MET A 1 23.92 -1.98 34.62
CA MET A 1 24.37 -1.62 33.26
C MET A 1 24.23 -2.84 32.37
N HIS A 2 23.09 -3.00 31.69
CA HIS A 2 22.98 -3.89 30.54
C HIS A 2 22.62 -3.01 29.35
N LEU A 3 23.55 -2.90 28.40
CA LEU A 3 23.34 -2.20 27.14
C LEU A 3 22.18 -2.88 26.41
N LEU A 4 21.08 -2.14 26.25
CA LEU A 4 20.07 -2.40 25.24
C LEU A 4 20.77 -2.33 23.88
N GLN A 5 21.05 -3.47 23.27
CA GLN A 5 21.30 -3.54 21.83
C GLN A 5 19.99 -3.16 21.14
N HIS A 6 19.82 -1.86 20.93
CA HIS A 6 18.88 -1.35 19.94
C HIS A 6 19.34 -1.90 18.58
N THR A 7 18.70 -2.96 18.09
CA THR A 7 18.77 -3.34 16.69
C THR A 7 17.99 -2.31 15.88
N SER A 8 18.52 -1.08 15.80
CA SER A 8 18.25 -0.23 14.65
C SER A 8 18.65 -1.01 13.40
N ILE A 9 17.97 -0.81 12.27
CA ILE A 9 18.53 -1.17 10.97
C ILE A 9 19.92 -0.54 10.92
N GLU A 10 20.95 -1.36 11.19
CA GLU A 10 22.33 -0.89 11.21
C GLU A 10 22.63 -0.34 9.82
N SER A 11 23.48 0.68 9.77
CA SER A 11 23.87 1.48 8.61
C SER A 11 24.42 0.71 7.40
N GLN A 12 24.38 -0.62 7.41
CA GLN A 12 24.86 -1.52 6.36
C GLN A 12 23.74 -2.24 5.57
N THR A 13 22.50 -2.31 6.09
CA THR A 13 21.43 -3.02 5.37
C THR A 13 20.78 -2.14 4.32
N GLN A 14 21.13 -2.35 3.04
CA GLN A 14 20.53 -1.63 1.93
C GLN A 14 19.12 -2.17 1.63
N ILE A 15 18.09 -1.38 1.93
CA ILE A 15 16.69 -1.72 1.64
C ILE A 15 16.40 -1.45 0.17
N SER A 16 15.87 -2.46 -0.51
CA SER A 16 15.61 -2.43 -1.96
C SER A 16 14.13 -2.45 -2.31
N SER A 17 13.27 -2.97 -1.43
CA SER A 17 11.82 -3.00 -1.63
C SER A 17 11.08 -2.84 -0.31
N ALA A 18 9.91 -2.23 -0.38
CA ALA A 18 9.11 -1.95 0.78
C ALA A 18 7.63 -1.77 0.40
N ALA A 19 6.75 -2.15 1.31
CA ALA A 19 5.31 -2.14 1.12
C ALA A 19 4.59 -1.68 2.39
N CYS A 20 3.61 -0.81 2.22
CA CYS A 20 2.69 -0.42 3.28
C CYS A 20 1.42 -1.24 3.15
N GLY A 21 1.07 -1.98 4.20
CA GLY A 21 -0.27 -2.56 4.35
C GLY A 21 -1.15 -1.65 5.21
N TYR A 22 -2.34 -2.14 5.54
CA TYR A 22 -3.30 -1.34 6.31
C TYR A 22 -2.90 -1.36 7.80
N GLY A 23 -2.05 -0.41 8.19
CA GLY A 23 -1.53 -0.28 9.56
C GLY A 23 -0.24 -1.03 9.84
N PHE A 24 0.44 -1.55 8.81
CA PHE A 24 1.71 -2.26 8.94
C PHE A 24 2.62 -2.05 7.73
N THR A 25 3.88 -2.47 7.83
CA THR A 25 4.90 -2.23 6.81
C THR A 25 5.86 -3.42 6.74
N LEU A 26 6.23 -3.80 5.52
CA LEU A 26 7.35 -4.69 5.24
C LEU A 26 8.45 -3.93 4.51
N LEU A 27 9.69 -4.20 4.91
CA LEU A 27 10.92 -3.75 4.27
C LEU A 27 11.72 -4.99 3.88
N SER A 28 12.41 -4.97 2.75
CA SER A 28 13.26 -6.08 2.33
C SER A 28 14.54 -5.61 1.66
N SER A 29 15.57 -6.46 1.79
CA SER A 29 16.87 -6.30 1.16
C SER A 29 17.16 -7.48 0.24
N LYS A 30 17.83 -7.21 -0.87
CA LYS A 30 18.38 -8.24 -1.79
C LYS A 30 19.64 -8.91 -1.24
N THR A 31 19.97 -8.74 0.05
CA THR A 31 21.13 -9.40 0.68
C THR A 31 21.02 -10.92 0.61
N LYS A 32 22.18 -11.57 0.65
CA LYS A 32 22.31 -13.02 0.83
C LYS A 32 22.36 -13.43 2.31
N ASP A 33 22.41 -12.48 3.24
CA ASP A 33 22.31 -12.77 4.69
C ASP A 33 20.97 -13.42 5.05
N ILE A 34 20.94 -14.22 6.12
CA ILE A 34 19.72 -14.94 6.54
C ILE A 34 18.55 -13.99 6.79
N THR A 35 18.81 -12.83 7.39
CA THR A 35 17.78 -11.81 7.66
C THR A 35 17.64 -10.87 6.46
N LYS A 36 16.51 -10.96 5.77
CA LYS A 36 16.26 -10.22 4.51
C LYS A 36 15.00 -9.37 4.53
N VAL A 37 14.10 -9.59 5.49
CA VAL A 37 12.80 -8.92 5.61
C VAL A 37 12.61 -8.42 7.03
N TRP A 38 12.10 -7.21 7.17
CA TRP A 38 11.75 -6.59 8.44
C TRP A 38 10.30 -6.08 8.39
N GLY A 39 9.58 -6.30 9.48
CA GLY A 39 8.18 -5.92 9.64
C GLY A 39 7.98 -4.99 10.83
N MET A 40 7.04 -4.05 10.71
CA MET A 40 6.53 -3.27 11.83
C MET A 40 5.06 -2.87 11.64
N GLY A 41 4.37 -2.57 12.74
CA GLY A 41 2.97 -2.17 12.79
C GLY A 41 2.05 -3.29 13.28
N LEU A 42 0.80 -3.28 12.80
CA LEU A 42 -0.24 -4.25 13.15
C LEU A 42 0.17 -5.69 12.76
N ASN A 43 -0.05 -6.64 13.67
CA ASN A 43 0.26 -8.06 13.45
C ASN A 43 -0.78 -9.03 14.03
N LYS A 44 -2.06 -8.63 14.11
CA LYS A 44 -3.13 -9.45 14.68
C LYS A 44 -3.44 -10.72 13.87
N ASP A 45 -3.13 -10.74 12.59
CA ASP A 45 -3.30 -11.88 11.70
C ASP A 45 -1.96 -12.54 11.33
N SER A 46 -0.87 -12.17 12.00
CA SER A 46 0.49 -12.59 11.64
C SER A 46 0.90 -12.17 10.22
N GLN A 47 0.43 -11.01 9.74
CA GLN A 47 0.83 -10.42 8.45
C GLN A 47 2.32 -10.01 8.40
N LEU A 48 2.97 -9.90 9.56
CA LEU A 48 4.42 -9.75 9.71
C LEU A 48 5.10 -11.08 10.07
N GLY A 49 4.37 -12.19 10.05
CA GLY A 49 4.82 -13.48 10.57
C GLY A 49 4.82 -13.54 12.11
N PHE A 50 5.44 -14.59 12.64
CA PHE A 50 5.47 -14.82 14.09
C PHE A 50 6.46 -13.88 14.80
N HIS A 51 5.96 -13.11 15.77
CA HIS A 51 6.77 -12.27 16.67
C HIS A 51 6.41 -12.55 18.13
N ARG A 52 7.36 -13.15 18.88
CA ARG A 52 7.18 -13.53 20.30
C ARG A 52 7.30 -12.32 21.24
N SER A 53 6.41 -12.20 22.23
CA SER A 53 6.55 -11.19 23.29
C SER A 53 7.70 -11.52 24.25
N GLN A 54 8.51 -10.51 24.58
CA GLN A 54 9.54 -10.64 25.61
C GLN A 54 8.96 -10.66 27.04
N LYS A 55 7.79 -10.04 27.25
CA LYS A 55 7.18 -9.87 28.58
C LYS A 55 6.34 -11.06 29.01
N ASP A 56 5.72 -11.74 28.04
CA ASP A 56 4.88 -12.91 28.27
C ASP A 56 5.19 -13.93 27.19
N LYS A 57 5.87 -15.03 27.57
CA LYS A 57 6.27 -16.08 26.62
C LYS A 57 5.08 -16.83 26.03
N THR A 58 3.87 -16.61 26.54
CA THR A 58 2.63 -17.25 26.08
C THR A 58 1.86 -16.40 25.07
N ARG A 59 2.31 -15.17 24.76
CA ARG A 59 1.62 -14.24 23.86
C ARG A 59 2.57 -13.61 22.83
N GLY A 60 2.08 -13.36 21.62
CA GLY A 60 2.74 -12.63 20.55
C GLY A 60 2.40 -11.16 20.57
N TYR A 61 3.13 -10.37 19.80
CA TYR A 61 2.85 -8.94 19.67
C TYR A 61 1.72 -8.68 18.67
N GLU A 62 0.61 -8.07 19.13
CA GLU A 62 -0.42 -7.52 18.23
C GLU A 62 0.09 -6.30 17.44
N TYR A 63 1.08 -5.59 17.99
CA TYR A 63 1.74 -4.45 17.36
C TYR A 63 3.26 -4.55 17.54
N VAL A 64 3.98 -4.58 16.43
CA VAL A 64 5.44 -4.61 16.36
C VAL A 64 5.93 -3.17 16.19
N LEU A 65 6.56 -2.59 17.21
CA LEU A 65 6.82 -1.13 17.26
C LEU A 65 8.06 -0.69 16.49
N GLU A 66 8.98 -1.61 16.21
CA GLU A 66 10.23 -1.35 15.50
C GLU A 66 10.46 -2.39 14.40
N PRO A 67 11.18 -2.03 13.32
CA PRO A 67 11.47 -2.96 12.24
C PRO A 67 12.12 -4.23 12.78
N SER A 68 11.36 -5.32 12.81
CA SER A 68 11.76 -6.59 13.41
C SER A 68 11.93 -7.64 12.31
N PRO A 69 12.97 -8.49 12.37
CA PRO A 69 13.19 -9.56 11.41
C PRO A 69 11.95 -10.45 11.22
N VAL A 70 11.54 -10.66 9.98
CA VAL A 70 10.44 -11.57 9.61
C VAL A 70 11.03 -12.92 9.18
N PRO A 71 10.73 -14.02 9.89
CA PRO A 71 11.26 -15.34 9.52
C PRO A 71 10.59 -15.86 8.26
N LEU A 72 11.39 -16.41 7.34
CA LEU A 72 10.93 -17.08 6.11
C LEU A 72 11.44 -18.52 6.08
N PRO A 73 10.60 -19.51 5.76
CA PRO A 73 11.02 -20.91 5.63
C PRO A 73 11.66 -21.15 4.26
N LEU A 74 12.82 -20.52 4.02
CA LEU A 74 13.59 -20.68 2.79
C LEU A 74 14.38 -21.99 2.80
N ASP A 75 14.45 -22.67 1.66
CA ASP A 75 15.30 -23.86 1.47
C ASP A 75 16.78 -23.48 1.58
N ARG A 76 17.16 -22.33 0.99
CA ARG A 76 18.55 -21.86 0.92
C ARG A 76 18.66 -20.40 1.38
N PRO A 77 18.53 -20.11 2.68
CA PRO A 77 18.50 -18.74 3.19
C PRO A 77 19.78 -17.94 2.93
N GLN A 78 20.91 -18.59 2.65
CA GLN A 78 22.18 -17.92 2.32
C GLN A 78 22.40 -17.70 0.80
N GLU A 79 21.54 -18.25 -0.05
CA GLU A 79 21.62 -18.10 -1.51
C GLU A 79 20.49 -17.24 -2.05
N THR A 80 19.26 -17.55 -1.63
CA THR A 80 18.01 -16.95 -2.08
C THR A 80 17.92 -15.47 -1.67
N ARG A 81 17.46 -14.62 -2.59
CA ARG A 81 17.26 -13.20 -2.36
C ARG A 81 15.78 -12.85 -2.39
N VAL A 82 15.37 -11.92 -1.54
CA VAL A 82 14.04 -11.31 -1.62
C VAL A 82 14.09 -10.16 -2.63
N LEU A 83 13.21 -10.22 -3.64
CA LEU A 83 13.14 -9.23 -4.71
C LEU A 83 12.11 -8.15 -4.43
N GLN A 84 10.94 -8.53 -3.92
CA GLN A 84 9.83 -7.62 -3.68
C GLN A 84 8.99 -8.06 -2.49
N VAL A 85 8.45 -7.10 -1.74
CA VAL A 85 7.37 -7.31 -0.77
C VAL A 85 6.11 -6.56 -1.22
N SER A 86 4.94 -7.08 -0.88
CA SER A 86 3.64 -6.42 -1.04
C SER A 86 2.75 -6.71 0.16
N CYS A 87 1.87 -5.77 0.51
CA CYS A 87 1.04 -5.84 1.71
C CYS A 87 -0.37 -5.33 1.38
N GLY A 88 -1.39 -6.10 1.76
CA GLY A 88 -2.80 -5.74 1.62
C GLY A 88 -3.41 -5.27 2.95
N ARG A 89 -4.69 -5.59 3.17
CA ARG A 89 -5.38 -5.27 4.43
C ARG A 89 -4.79 -6.00 5.63
N ALA A 90 -4.60 -7.31 5.50
CA ALA A 90 -4.14 -8.18 6.58
C ALA A 90 -3.30 -9.37 6.10
N HIS A 91 -2.75 -9.29 4.88
CA HIS A 91 -1.87 -10.32 4.32
C HIS A 91 -0.67 -9.69 3.62
N SER A 92 0.36 -10.49 3.44
CA SER A 92 1.62 -10.08 2.82
C SER A 92 2.12 -11.11 1.84
N LEU A 93 2.77 -10.62 0.79
CA LEU A 93 3.50 -11.41 -0.20
C LEU A 93 4.98 -11.04 -0.19
N VAL A 94 5.83 -12.04 -0.31
CA VAL A 94 7.29 -11.92 -0.40
C VAL A 94 7.76 -12.69 -1.62
N LEU A 95 8.20 -11.98 -2.65
CA LEU A 95 8.74 -12.55 -3.87
C LEU A 95 10.24 -12.79 -3.73
N THR A 96 10.69 -13.99 -4.10
CA THR A 96 12.11 -14.35 -4.15
C THR A 96 12.62 -14.49 -5.57
N ASP A 97 13.93 -14.62 -5.75
CA ASP A 97 14.58 -14.82 -7.06
C ASP A 97 14.53 -16.26 -7.59
N GLY A 98 14.34 -17.25 -6.72
CA GLY A 98 14.37 -18.67 -7.13
C GLY A 98 13.47 -19.62 -6.33
N GLU A 99 12.88 -19.20 -5.21
CA GLU A 99 12.04 -20.07 -4.37
C GLU A 99 10.54 -19.76 -4.49
N GLY A 100 10.15 -18.92 -5.46
CA GLY A 100 8.77 -18.53 -5.70
C GLY A 100 8.29 -17.40 -4.78
N VAL A 101 7.01 -17.44 -4.44
CA VAL A 101 6.33 -16.42 -3.63
C VAL A 101 5.91 -17.00 -2.29
N PHE A 102 6.26 -16.32 -1.20
CA PHE A 102 5.82 -16.65 0.14
C PHE A 102 4.68 -15.71 0.57
N SER A 103 3.67 -16.24 1.23
CA SER A 103 2.55 -15.47 1.76
C SER A 103 2.33 -15.74 3.25
N MET A 104 1.94 -14.71 3.98
CA MET A 104 1.61 -14.79 5.41
C MET A 104 0.49 -13.81 5.75
N GLY A 105 -0.17 -14.02 6.88
CA GLY A 105 -1.29 -13.21 7.33
C GLY A 105 -2.63 -13.92 7.24
N ASN A 106 -3.68 -13.11 7.16
CA ASN A 106 -5.06 -13.56 7.01
C ASN A 106 -5.27 -14.33 5.70
N ASN A 107 -6.03 -15.42 5.77
CA ASN A 107 -6.42 -16.22 4.62
C ASN A 107 -7.93 -16.52 4.58
N SER A 108 -8.76 -15.68 5.20
CA SER A 108 -10.21 -15.90 5.27
C SER A 108 -10.88 -15.98 3.90
N TYR A 109 -10.25 -15.43 2.87
CA TYR A 109 -10.74 -15.41 1.50
C TYR A 109 -9.78 -16.08 0.52
N GLY A 110 -8.79 -16.84 0.98
CA GLY A 110 -7.82 -17.51 0.09
C GLY A 110 -6.76 -16.58 -0.49
N GLN A 111 -6.60 -15.37 0.04
CA GLN A 111 -5.66 -14.36 -0.46
C GLN A 111 -4.18 -14.70 -0.22
N CYS A 112 -3.88 -15.68 0.64
CA CYS A 112 -2.56 -16.28 0.77
C CYS A 112 -2.35 -17.48 -0.18
N GLY A 113 -3.18 -17.66 -1.20
CA GLY A 113 -2.99 -18.69 -2.24
C GLY A 113 -3.08 -20.14 -1.75
N ARG A 114 -3.68 -20.36 -0.58
CA ARG A 114 -3.96 -21.69 -0.01
C ARG A 114 -5.43 -21.84 0.36
N LYS A 115 -5.89 -23.08 0.45
CA LYS A 115 -7.25 -23.44 0.85
C LYS A 115 -7.67 -22.71 2.14
N VAL A 116 -8.88 -22.16 2.14
CA VAL A 116 -9.50 -21.53 3.31
C VAL A 116 -9.81 -22.60 4.35
N VAL A 117 -9.34 -22.39 5.57
CA VAL A 117 -9.63 -23.25 6.73
C VAL A 117 -10.65 -22.52 7.61
N GLU A 118 -11.77 -23.17 7.85
CA GLU A 118 -12.84 -22.61 8.67
C GLU A 118 -12.37 -22.42 10.12
N ASN A 119 -12.66 -21.27 10.71
CA ASN A 119 -12.26 -20.91 12.08
C ASN A 119 -10.73 -20.94 12.32
N GLU A 120 -9.91 -20.74 11.29
CA GLU A 120 -8.47 -20.59 11.46
C GLU A 120 -8.14 -19.37 12.32
N ILE A 121 -7.30 -19.58 13.33
CA ILE A 121 -6.79 -18.50 14.18
C ILE A 121 -5.47 -18.01 13.58
N TYR A 122 -5.50 -16.82 13.00
CA TYR A 122 -4.34 -16.23 12.33
C TYR A 122 -3.36 -15.54 13.28
N SER A 123 -3.81 -15.15 14.48
CA SER A 123 -2.96 -14.50 15.47
C SER A 123 -1.86 -15.44 15.96
N GLU A 124 -0.63 -14.93 16.06
CA GLU A 124 0.53 -15.67 16.59
C GLU A 124 0.85 -16.95 15.80
N SER A 125 0.47 -16.97 14.52
CA SER A 125 0.67 -18.10 13.63
C SER A 125 2.09 -18.10 13.05
N HIS A 126 2.64 -19.31 12.92
CA HIS A 126 3.89 -19.56 12.19
C HIS A 126 3.66 -19.87 10.70
N THR A 127 2.41 -19.84 10.23
CA THR A 127 2.06 -20.22 8.86
C THR A 127 2.64 -19.23 7.87
N VAL A 128 3.56 -19.72 7.04
CA VAL A 128 4.03 -19.06 5.82
C VAL A 128 3.84 -20.06 4.68
N HIS A 129 2.99 -19.72 3.72
CA HIS A 129 2.72 -20.57 2.57
C HIS A 129 3.63 -20.23 1.41
N ARG A 130 4.14 -21.23 0.70
CA ARG A 130 5.01 -21.08 -0.47
C ARG A 130 4.24 -21.48 -1.72
N MET A 131 4.23 -20.60 -2.71
CA MET A 131 3.64 -20.78 -4.04
C MET A 131 4.78 -20.81 -5.07
N GLN A 132 4.88 -21.91 -5.80
CA GLN A 132 5.93 -22.12 -6.80
C GLN A 132 5.40 -22.67 -8.13
N ASP A 133 4.13 -23.10 -8.18
CA ASP A 133 3.54 -23.77 -9.33
C ASP A 133 2.91 -22.77 -10.32
N PHE A 134 3.70 -21.80 -10.78
CA PHE A 134 3.33 -20.85 -11.83
C PHE A 134 3.90 -21.28 -13.18
N ASP A 135 3.27 -20.86 -14.28
CA ASP A 135 3.88 -21.02 -15.61
C ASP A 135 4.87 -19.89 -15.89
N GLY A 136 6.14 -20.12 -15.54
CA GLY A 136 7.21 -19.12 -15.57
C GLY A 136 7.53 -18.56 -14.18
N GLN A 137 8.54 -17.69 -14.11
CA GLN A 137 8.95 -17.08 -12.85
C GLN A 137 8.09 -15.86 -12.54
N VAL A 138 7.60 -15.73 -11.31
CA VAL A 138 6.92 -14.51 -10.88
C VAL A 138 7.93 -13.36 -10.82
N VAL A 139 7.62 -12.24 -11.47
CA VAL A 139 8.46 -11.04 -11.53
C VAL A 139 7.86 -9.85 -10.77
N GLN A 140 6.56 -9.86 -10.51
CA GLN A 140 5.89 -8.86 -9.70
C GLN A 140 4.74 -9.48 -8.89
N VAL A 141 4.61 -9.03 -7.64
CA VAL A 141 3.46 -9.33 -6.77
C VAL A 141 2.73 -8.04 -6.38
N ALA A 142 1.42 -8.10 -6.21
CA ALA A 142 0.62 -6.98 -5.73
C ALA A 142 -0.54 -7.46 -4.85
N CYS A 143 -0.61 -6.98 -3.62
CA CYS A 143 -1.74 -7.19 -2.73
C CYS A 143 -2.79 -6.10 -2.96
N GLY A 144 -4.04 -6.50 -3.20
CA GLY A 144 -5.19 -5.64 -3.00
C GLY A 144 -5.67 -5.70 -1.55
N GLN A 145 -6.94 -5.35 -1.32
CA GLN A 145 -7.51 -5.39 0.02
C GLN A 145 -7.53 -6.82 0.58
N ASP A 146 -8.23 -7.72 -0.12
CA ASP A 146 -8.42 -9.13 0.25
C ASP A 146 -8.17 -10.08 -0.94
N HIS A 147 -7.35 -9.66 -1.90
CA HIS A 147 -6.90 -10.47 -3.02
C HIS A 147 -5.42 -10.22 -3.34
N SER A 148 -4.84 -11.10 -4.13
CA SER A 148 -3.44 -11.08 -4.54
C SER A 148 -3.32 -11.26 -6.04
N LEU A 149 -2.41 -10.49 -6.66
CA LEU A 149 -2.03 -10.60 -8.07
C LEU A 149 -0.55 -11.01 -8.20
N PHE A 150 -0.27 -11.84 -9.19
CA PHE A 150 1.06 -12.33 -9.53
C PHE A 150 1.28 -12.17 -11.03
N LEU A 151 2.38 -11.54 -11.43
CA LEU A 151 2.77 -11.40 -12.83
C LEU A 151 4.00 -12.25 -13.09
N THR A 152 3.97 -13.08 -14.13
CA THR A 152 5.11 -13.91 -14.53
C THR A 152 5.99 -13.22 -15.59
N ASP A 153 7.21 -13.72 -15.77
CA ASP A 153 8.16 -13.31 -16.82
C ASP A 153 7.66 -13.58 -18.25
N ARG A 154 6.62 -14.42 -18.39
CA ARG A 154 5.90 -14.66 -19.64
C ARG A 154 4.82 -13.61 -19.95
N GLY A 155 4.65 -12.64 -19.06
CA GLY A 155 3.62 -11.61 -19.18
C GLY A 155 2.21 -12.10 -18.83
N GLU A 156 2.10 -13.21 -18.10
CA GLU A 156 0.83 -13.79 -17.68
C GLU A 156 0.47 -13.35 -16.26
N VAL A 157 -0.81 -13.06 -16.02
CA VAL A 157 -1.30 -12.62 -14.72
C VAL A 157 -2.07 -13.76 -14.05
N TYR A 158 -1.81 -13.97 -12.77
CA TYR A 158 -2.53 -14.89 -11.89
C TYR A 158 -3.14 -14.13 -10.73
N SER A 159 -4.23 -14.65 -10.16
CA SER A 159 -4.83 -14.11 -8.94
C SER A 159 -5.39 -15.17 -8.00
N CYS A 160 -5.55 -14.78 -6.74
CA CYS A 160 -6.32 -15.51 -5.75
C CYS A 160 -6.89 -14.54 -4.70
N GLY A 161 -7.87 -14.97 -3.92
CA GLY A 161 -8.49 -14.22 -2.84
C GLY A 161 -10.00 -14.03 -3.00
N TRP A 162 -10.49 -12.99 -2.36
CA TRP A 162 -11.86 -12.51 -2.47
C TRP A 162 -12.17 -12.06 -3.89
N GLY A 163 -13.35 -12.45 -4.42
CA GLY A 163 -13.73 -12.20 -5.81
C GLY A 163 -15.08 -11.52 -6.00
N ALA A 164 -15.74 -11.04 -4.94
CA ALA A 164 -17.14 -10.59 -5.04
C ALA A 164 -17.35 -9.37 -5.95
N ASP A 165 -16.34 -8.50 -6.08
CA ASP A 165 -16.38 -7.36 -7.02
C ASP A 165 -15.71 -7.70 -8.36
N GLY A 166 -15.28 -8.95 -8.53
CA GLY A 166 -14.55 -9.41 -9.70
C GLY A 166 -13.05 -9.11 -9.66
N GLN A 167 -12.49 -8.69 -8.51
CA GLN A 167 -11.07 -8.28 -8.39
C GLN A 167 -10.07 -9.41 -8.69
N THR A 168 -10.49 -10.68 -8.67
CA THR A 168 -9.67 -11.79 -9.16
C THR A 168 -9.61 -11.86 -10.69
N GLY A 169 -10.59 -11.34 -11.43
CA GLY A 169 -10.56 -11.31 -12.90
C GLY A 169 -10.74 -12.68 -13.57
N LEU A 170 -11.39 -13.64 -12.90
CA LEU A 170 -11.48 -15.05 -13.33
C LEU A 170 -12.82 -15.43 -14.00
N GLY A 171 -13.64 -14.45 -14.35
CA GLY A 171 -14.96 -14.65 -14.98
C GLY A 171 -16.06 -15.12 -14.02
N HIS A 172 -15.83 -15.06 -12.71
CA HIS A 172 -16.80 -15.37 -11.67
C HIS A 172 -16.57 -14.54 -10.41
N TYR A 173 -17.52 -14.58 -9.47
CA TYR A 173 -17.49 -13.80 -8.22
C TYR A 173 -17.09 -14.61 -6.96
N ASN A 174 -16.74 -15.89 -7.13
CA ASN A 174 -16.40 -16.77 -6.03
C ASN A 174 -15.00 -16.51 -5.47
N ILE A 175 -14.80 -16.90 -4.20
CA ILE A 175 -13.48 -17.02 -3.57
C ILE A 175 -12.59 -17.95 -4.41
N THR A 176 -11.34 -17.54 -4.62
CA THR A 176 -10.32 -18.35 -5.30
C THR A 176 -9.16 -18.58 -4.35
N SER A 177 -8.91 -19.83 -3.94
CA SER A 177 -7.91 -20.14 -2.91
C SER A 177 -6.58 -20.68 -3.45
N THR A 178 -6.39 -20.64 -4.77
CA THR A 178 -5.16 -21.06 -5.44
C THR A 178 -4.89 -20.10 -6.59
N PRO A 179 -3.65 -19.61 -6.78
CA PRO A 179 -3.33 -18.70 -7.88
C PRO A 179 -3.80 -19.28 -9.22
N THR A 180 -4.72 -18.58 -9.87
CA THR A 180 -5.34 -19.00 -11.12
C THR A 180 -5.07 -17.96 -12.18
N ARG A 181 -4.71 -18.41 -13.38
CA ARG A 181 -4.38 -17.54 -14.51
C ARG A 181 -5.60 -16.78 -15.00
N LEU A 182 -5.44 -15.47 -15.22
CA LEU A 182 -6.46 -14.61 -15.81
C LEU A 182 -6.53 -14.81 -17.33
N GLY A 183 -7.74 -14.68 -17.86
CA GLY A 183 -8.03 -14.66 -19.29
C GLY A 183 -8.67 -13.33 -19.71
N GLY A 184 -9.74 -13.41 -20.51
CA GLY A 184 -10.41 -12.22 -21.03
C GLY A 184 -9.53 -11.47 -22.01
N ASP A 185 -9.57 -10.14 -21.95
CA ASP A 185 -8.80 -9.29 -22.86
C ASP A 185 -7.28 -9.36 -22.62
N LEU A 186 -6.82 -10.01 -21.53
CA LEU A 186 -5.40 -10.29 -21.29
C LEU A 186 -4.88 -11.56 -22.01
N ALA A 187 -5.76 -12.34 -22.65
CA ALA A 187 -5.33 -13.54 -23.36
C ALA A 187 -4.40 -13.18 -24.54
N GLY A 188 -3.16 -13.66 -24.50
CA GLY A 188 -2.14 -13.38 -25.52
C GLY A 188 -1.46 -12.01 -25.39
N VAL A 189 -1.77 -11.25 -24.34
CA VAL A 189 -1.15 -9.95 -24.06
C VAL A 189 0.11 -10.15 -23.20
N ASN A 190 1.21 -9.52 -23.60
CA ASN A 190 2.43 -9.47 -22.79
C ASN A 190 2.31 -8.37 -21.72
N VAL A 191 1.83 -8.72 -20.53
CA VAL A 191 1.71 -7.78 -19.40
C VAL A 191 3.08 -7.51 -18.77
N VAL A 192 3.39 -6.24 -18.50
CA VAL A 192 4.67 -5.82 -17.89
C VAL A 192 4.49 -5.19 -16.51
N GLN A 193 3.27 -4.84 -16.13
CA GLN A 193 2.97 -4.34 -14.80
C GLN A 193 1.52 -4.67 -14.39
N VAL A 194 1.32 -5.04 -13.13
CA VAL A 194 0.01 -5.06 -12.46
C VAL A 194 -0.04 -4.04 -11.32
N ALA A 195 -1.21 -3.49 -11.03
CA ALA A 195 -1.42 -2.52 -9.95
C ALA A 195 -2.78 -2.72 -9.27
N THR A 196 -2.77 -2.83 -7.94
CA THR A 196 -3.96 -2.93 -7.08
C THR A 196 -3.59 -2.46 -5.67
N TYR A 197 -4.59 -2.06 -4.89
CA TYR A 197 -4.45 -1.79 -3.45
C TYR A 197 -5.81 -1.91 -2.73
N GLY A 198 -6.89 -1.43 -3.38
CA GLY A 198 -8.27 -1.71 -2.98
C GLY A 198 -8.83 -2.94 -3.70
N ASP A 199 -10.02 -2.78 -4.30
CA ASP A 199 -10.74 -3.83 -5.03
C ASP A 199 -10.80 -3.59 -6.56
N CYS A 200 -10.18 -2.52 -7.05
CA CYS A 200 -9.96 -2.28 -8.49
C CYS A 200 -8.52 -2.69 -8.86
N CYS A 201 -8.37 -3.29 -10.04
CA CYS A 201 -7.11 -3.78 -10.58
C CYS A 201 -6.84 -3.17 -11.95
N LEU A 202 -5.56 -2.86 -12.22
CA LEU A 202 -5.08 -2.42 -13.52
C LEU A 202 -3.88 -3.26 -13.97
N ALA A 203 -3.74 -3.45 -15.28
CA ALA A 203 -2.56 -4.03 -15.90
C ALA A 203 -2.10 -3.20 -17.10
N VAL A 204 -0.78 -3.17 -17.33
CA VAL A 204 -0.13 -2.47 -18.45
C VAL A 204 0.61 -3.49 -19.29
N SER A 205 0.40 -3.46 -20.60
CA SER A 205 1.11 -4.31 -21.56
C SER A 205 2.39 -3.68 -22.09
N ALA A 206 3.28 -4.50 -22.66
CA ALA A 206 4.57 -4.07 -23.19
C ALA A 206 4.47 -3.02 -24.32
N ASP A 207 3.39 -3.06 -25.09
CA ASP A 207 3.06 -2.11 -26.15
C ASP A 207 2.31 -0.86 -25.64
N GLY A 208 2.10 -0.74 -24.33
CA GLY A 208 1.50 0.43 -23.70
C GLY A 208 -0.02 0.42 -23.64
N GLY A 209 -0.66 -0.73 -23.89
CA GLY A 209 -2.08 -0.95 -23.62
C GLY A 209 -2.40 -0.97 -22.12
N LEU A 210 -3.62 -0.57 -21.78
CA LEU A 210 -4.13 -0.54 -20.41
C LEU A 210 -5.35 -1.45 -20.29
N PHE A 211 -5.40 -2.22 -19.21
CA PHE A 211 -6.50 -3.13 -18.91
C PHE A 211 -6.96 -2.93 -17.47
N GLY A 212 -8.24 -3.20 -17.19
CA GLY A 212 -8.80 -3.11 -15.84
C GLY A 212 -9.92 -4.09 -15.55
N TRP A 213 -10.08 -4.43 -14.28
CA TRP A 213 -11.13 -5.29 -13.72
C TRP A 213 -11.32 -5.03 -12.22
N GLY A 214 -12.32 -5.67 -11.62
CA GLY A 214 -12.70 -5.50 -10.23
C GLY A 214 -13.78 -4.44 -10.00
N ASN A 215 -13.71 -3.77 -8.85
CA ASN A 215 -14.64 -2.72 -8.46
C ASN A 215 -14.59 -1.54 -9.45
N SER A 216 -15.77 -1.09 -9.88
CA SER A 216 -15.98 0.08 -10.73
C SER A 216 -17.13 0.98 -10.23
N GLU A 217 -17.44 0.93 -8.93
CA GLU A 217 -18.50 1.78 -8.33
C GLU A 217 -18.16 3.27 -8.39
N TYR A 218 -16.89 3.60 -8.59
CA TYR A 218 -16.34 4.94 -8.55
C TYR A 218 -15.81 5.37 -9.93
N LEU A 219 -16.42 4.88 -11.00
CA LEU A 219 -16.11 5.20 -12.40
C LEU A 219 -14.73 4.70 -12.88
N GLN A 220 -14.07 3.80 -12.16
CA GLN A 220 -12.73 3.32 -12.53
C GLN A 220 -12.73 2.64 -13.92
N LEU A 221 -13.80 1.90 -14.26
CA LEU A 221 -13.95 1.15 -15.51
C LEU A 221 -15.20 1.57 -16.31
N ALA A 222 -15.86 2.66 -15.90
CA ALA A 222 -17.14 3.12 -16.48
C ALA A 222 -17.04 3.57 -17.95
N SER A 223 -15.83 3.74 -18.48
CA SER A 223 -15.60 4.07 -19.90
C SER A 223 -15.88 2.92 -20.86
N VAL A 224 -15.91 1.68 -20.37
CA VAL A 224 -16.08 0.46 -21.20
C VAL A 224 -17.22 -0.45 -20.75
N THR A 225 -17.82 -0.19 -19.59
CA THR A 225 -18.90 -1.01 -19.03
C THR A 225 -19.71 -0.23 -18.00
N ASP A 226 -21.02 -0.46 -17.94
CA ASP A 226 -21.90 0.07 -16.88
C ASP A 226 -21.89 -0.79 -15.60
N SER A 227 -21.31 -2.00 -15.66
CA SER A 227 -21.19 -2.87 -14.48
C SER A 227 -20.23 -2.26 -13.45
N THR A 228 -20.66 -2.24 -12.19
CA THR A 228 -19.82 -1.83 -11.04
C THR A 228 -18.92 -2.95 -10.52
N GLN A 229 -19.11 -4.19 -10.98
CA GLN A 229 -18.32 -5.36 -10.60
C GLN A 229 -17.88 -6.06 -11.89
N VAL A 230 -16.59 -6.01 -12.20
CA VAL A 230 -16.05 -6.45 -13.49
C VAL A 230 -15.13 -7.65 -13.25
N ASN A 231 -15.64 -8.86 -13.44
CA ASN A 231 -14.89 -10.09 -13.16
C ASN A 231 -14.06 -10.63 -14.33
N VAL A 232 -14.03 -9.96 -15.48
CA VAL A 232 -13.17 -10.30 -16.63
C VAL A 232 -12.35 -9.06 -17.00
N PRO A 233 -11.02 -9.17 -17.17
CA PRO A 233 -10.19 -8.07 -17.65
C PRO A 233 -10.72 -7.44 -18.94
N ARG A 234 -10.82 -6.11 -18.94
CA ARG A 234 -11.25 -5.30 -20.08
C ARG A 234 -10.14 -4.37 -20.54
N CYS A 235 -9.94 -4.26 -21.85
CA CYS A 235 -9.10 -3.22 -22.44
C CYS A 235 -9.73 -1.84 -22.20
N LEU A 236 -8.91 -0.84 -21.84
CA LEU A 236 -9.30 0.55 -21.59
C LEU A 236 -8.67 1.46 -22.67
N PRO A 237 -9.37 1.74 -23.79
CA PRO A 237 -8.81 2.38 -24.98
C PRO A 237 -8.79 3.91 -24.87
N PHE A 238 -7.99 4.47 -23.95
CA PHE A 238 -7.90 5.92 -23.76
C PHE A 238 -6.97 6.59 -24.79
N SER A 239 -7.54 7.02 -25.93
CA SER A 239 -6.80 7.64 -27.03
C SER A 239 -6.03 8.92 -26.64
N GLY A 240 -6.51 9.67 -25.64
CA GLY A 240 -5.88 10.90 -25.16
C GLY A 240 -4.67 10.71 -24.21
N VAL A 241 -4.38 9.47 -23.78
CA VAL A 241 -3.30 9.18 -22.82
C VAL A 241 -1.97 8.90 -23.52
N GLY A 242 -2.02 8.34 -24.73
CA GLY A 242 -0.85 7.77 -25.40
C GLY A 242 -0.44 6.42 -24.80
N LEU A 243 0.80 6.00 -25.05
CA LEU A 243 1.30 4.69 -24.58
C LEU A 243 1.53 4.72 -23.07
N VAL A 244 0.83 3.85 -22.33
CA VAL A 244 0.94 3.75 -20.87
C VAL A 244 2.23 3.03 -20.50
N LYS A 245 2.99 3.63 -19.56
CA LYS A 245 4.24 3.09 -19.04
C LYS A 245 4.10 2.56 -17.62
N GLN A 246 3.28 3.20 -16.79
CA GLN A 246 2.96 2.72 -15.45
C GLN A 246 1.49 2.97 -15.10
N ALA A 247 0.92 2.07 -14.32
CA ALA A 247 -0.37 2.24 -13.65
C ALA A 247 -0.18 2.22 -12.12
N ALA A 248 -1.09 2.90 -11.43
CA ALA A 248 -1.28 2.83 -9.99
C ALA A 248 -2.78 2.88 -9.67
N CYS A 249 -3.24 2.01 -8.79
CA CYS A 249 -4.65 1.87 -8.46
C CYS A 249 -4.83 1.96 -6.94
N GLY A 250 -5.64 2.92 -6.48
CA GLY A 250 -5.99 3.09 -5.07
C GLY A 250 -7.26 2.31 -4.72
N GLY A 251 -8.03 2.82 -3.74
CA GLY A 251 -9.36 2.31 -3.43
C GLY A 251 -10.40 2.77 -4.46
N THR A 252 -10.52 4.09 -4.63
CA THR A 252 -11.55 4.71 -5.48
C THR A 252 -10.99 5.45 -6.70
N GLY A 253 -9.68 5.71 -6.73
CA GLY A 253 -9.02 6.49 -7.77
C GLY A 253 -7.88 5.74 -8.45
N CYS A 254 -7.68 6.03 -9.72
CA CYS A 254 -6.68 5.43 -10.58
C CYS A 254 -5.75 6.50 -11.16
N ALA A 255 -4.51 6.12 -11.44
CA ALA A 255 -3.54 6.98 -12.10
C ALA A 255 -2.69 6.19 -13.10
N VAL A 256 -2.34 6.83 -14.21
CA VAL A 256 -1.39 6.29 -15.20
C VAL A 256 -0.32 7.31 -15.56
N LEU A 257 0.85 6.81 -15.91
CA LEU A 257 1.99 7.56 -16.41
C LEU A 257 2.25 7.10 -17.83
N ASN A 258 2.26 8.00 -18.80
CA ASN A 258 2.52 7.67 -20.19
C ASN A 258 4.03 7.72 -20.53
N GLY A 259 4.38 7.41 -21.78
CA GLY A 259 5.76 7.43 -22.29
C GLY A 259 6.45 8.81 -22.26
N GLU A 260 5.67 9.90 -22.24
CA GLU A 260 6.16 11.29 -22.19
C GLU A 260 6.37 11.80 -20.76
N GLY A 261 6.05 10.98 -19.75
CA GLY A 261 6.16 11.37 -18.35
C GLY A 261 4.98 12.24 -17.84
N HIS A 262 3.86 12.23 -18.56
CA HIS A 262 2.61 12.88 -18.17
C HIS A 262 1.76 11.97 -17.28
N VAL A 263 1.17 12.54 -16.23
CA VAL A 263 0.31 11.84 -15.27
C VAL A 263 -1.15 12.12 -15.57
N PHE A 264 -1.94 11.06 -15.67
CA PHE A 264 -3.39 11.13 -15.82
C PHE A 264 -4.07 10.45 -14.63
N VAL A 265 -5.22 10.99 -14.24
CA VAL A 265 -5.98 10.53 -13.07
C VAL A 265 -7.47 10.40 -13.40
N TRP A 266 -8.14 9.40 -12.82
CA TRP A 266 -9.59 9.22 -12.94
C TRP A 266 -10.13 8.38 -11.78
N GLY A 267 -11.43 8.10 -11.79
CA GLY A 267 -12.16 7.45 -10.71
C GLY A 267 -12.84 8.49 -9.83
N TYR A 268 -12.81 8.31 -8.51
CA TYR A 268 -13.40 9.22 -7.51
C TYR A 268 -12.40 9.60 -6.41
N GLY A 269 -12.48 10.85 -5.97
CA GLY A 269 -11.78 11.36 -4.79
C GLY A 269 -11.08 12.70 -5.06
N ILE A 270 -10.00 12.94 -4.33
CA ILE A 270 -9.18 14.14 -4.52
C ILE A 270 -8.11 13.82 -5.57
N LEU A 271 -8.47 14.00 -6.85
CA LEU A 271 -7.71 13.46 -7.97
C LEU A 271 -6.46 14.26 -8.35
N GLY A 272 -6.32 15.53 -7.91
CA GLY A 272 -5.09 16.32 -8.12
C GLY A 272 -5.19 17.46 -9.13
N LYS A 273 -6.38 17.75 -9.67
CA LYS A 273 -6.65 18.90 -10.55
C LYS A 273 -7.56 19.94 -9.89
N GLY A 274 -7.41 20.12 -8.58
CA GLY A 274 -8.20 21.07 -7.80
C GLY A 274 -9.50 20.49 -7.24
N PRO A 275 -10.26 21.31 -6.50
CA PRO A 275 -11.44 20.86 -5.77
C PRO A 275 -12.66 20.54 -6.67
N ASN A 276 -12.62 20.96 -7.93
CA ASN A 276 -13.75 20.77 -8.85
C ASN A 276 -13.73 19.39 -9.54
N LEU A 277 -12.57 18.74 -9.64
CA LEU A 277 -12.46 17.40 -10.21
C LEU A 277 -12.52 16.36 -9.09
N LEU A 278 -13.73 15.97 -8.71
CA LEU A 278 -13.98 14.94 -7.70
C LEU A 278 -14.19 13.55 -8.31
N GLU A 279 -14.72 13.47 -9.53
CA GLU A 279 -14.94 12.21 -10.22
C GLU A 279 -14.85 12.37 -11.74
N THR A 280 -14.39 11.32 -12.43
CA THR A 280 -14.38 11.23 -13.89
C THR A 280 -14.17 9.78 -14.32
N ALA A 281 -14.86 9.35 -15.38
CA ALA A 281 -14.64 8.04 -16.01
C ALA A 281 -13.46 8.04 -17.01
N LEU A 282 -13.00 9.22 -17.41
CA LEU A 282 -11.94 9.40 -18.41
C LEU A 282 -10.68 9.97 -17.73
N PRO A 283 -9.47 9.48 -18.10
CA PRO A 283 -8.21 10.00 -17.56
C PRO A 283 -8.00 11.47 -17.87
N GLU A 284 -7.87 12.26 -16.82
CA GLU A 284 -7.61 13.69 -16.89
C GLU A 284 -6.13 13.97 -16.65
N MET A 285 -5.45 14.61 -17.60
CA MET A 285 -4.04 14.96 -17.47
C MET A 285 -3.85 16.03 -16.39
N ILE A 286 -2.98 15.77 -15.41
CA ILE A 286 -2.53 16.78 -14.45
C ILE A 286 -1.51 17.68 -15.17
N PRO A 287 -1.69 19.02 -15.17
CA PRO A 287 -0.74 19.94 -15.78
C PRO A 287 0.70 19.69 -15.30
N PRO A 288 1.67 19.41 -16.21
CA PRO A 288 3.05 19.10 -15.82
C PRO A 288 3.74 20.21 -15.00
N THR A 289 3.25 21.45 -15.11
CA THR A 289 3.68 22.59 -14.29
C THR A 289 3.51 22.34 -12.80
N LEU A 290 2.52 21.54 -12.38
CA LEU A 290 2.32 21.14 -10.99
C LEU A 290 3.39 20.16 -10.47
N PHE A 291 4.15 19.54 -11.37
CA PHE A 291 5.31 18.70 -11.05
C PHE A 291 6.65 19.41 -11.30
N GLY A 292 6.62 20.74 -11.52
CA GLY A 292 7.83 21.55 -11.70
C GLY A 292 8.36 21.65 -13.13
N LEU A 293 7.62 21.15 -14.14
CA LEU A 293 7.94 21.43 -15.54
C LEU A 293 7.64 22.90 -15.86
N THR A 294 8.67 23.68 -16.15
CA THR A 294 8.57 25.10 -16.52
C THR A 294 9.53 25.42 -17.65
N GLU A 295 9.43 26.61 -18.26
CA GLU A 295 10.40 27.08 -19.25
C GLU A 295 11.84 27.10 -18.71
N PHE A 296 12.01 27.31 -17.41
CA PHE A 296 13.30 27.27 -16.71
C PHE A 296 13.78 25.84 -16.42
N ASN A 297 12.89 24.85 -16.50
CA ASN A 297 13.16 23.45 -16.21
C ASN A 297 12.56 22.52 -17.28
N PRO A 298 12.91 22.65 -18.57
CA PRO A 298 12.19 22.04 -19.69
C PRO A 298 12.35 20.52 -19.82
N GLY A 299 13.05 19.85 -18.90
CA GLY A 299 13.26 18.40 -18.88
C GLY A 299 12.71 17.69 -17.65
N VAL A 300 11.94 18.38 -16.80
CA VAL A 300 11.32 17.77 -15.63
C VAL A 300 10.14 16.92 -16.07
N GLN A 301 10.18 15.64 -15.73
CA GLN A 301 9.09 14.72 -16.03
C GLN A 301 8.89 13.73 -14.90
N VAL A 302 7.68 13.20 -14.78
CA VAL A 302 7.39 12.17 -13.79
C VAL A 302 7.99 10.85 -14.26
N SER A 303 8.74 10.20 -13.36
CA SER A 303 9.43 8.93 -13.60
C SER A 303 8.73 7.75 -12.94
N ARG A 304 7.93 8.01 -11.90
CA ARG A 304 7.23 6.97 -11.13
C ARG A 304 5.96 7.54 -10.51
N ILE A 305 4.89 6.74 -10.50
CA ILE A 305 3.64 7.03 -9.79
C ILE A 305 3.27 5.90 -8.83
N ARG A 306 2.62 6.23 -7.72
CA ARG A 306 2.08 5.28 -6.73
C ARG A 306 0.77 5.80 -6.17
N CYS A 307 -0.11 4.89 -5.76
CA CYS A 307 -1.33 5.20 -5.03
C CYS A 307 -1.27 4.53 -3.65
N GLY A 308 -1.77 5.23 -2.64
CA GLY A 308 -2.32 4.59 -1.45
C GLY A 308 -3.83 4.40 -1.62
N LEU A 309 -4.54 4.21 -0.50
CA LEU A 309 -6.00 3.98 -0.55
C LEU A 309 -6.79 5.17 -1.11
N SER A 310 -6.38 6.39 -0.74
CA SER A 310 -7.10 7.64 -1.09
C SER A 310 -6.16 8.82 -1.38
N HIS A 311 -4.88 8.54 -1.64
CA HIS A 311 -3.86 9.53 -1.95
C HIS A 311 -2.89 9.01 -3.00
N PHE A 312 -2.14 9.92 -3.60
CA PHE A 312 -1.27 9.68 -4.73
C PHE A 312 0.12 10.24 -4.45
N ALA A 313 1.12 9.65 -5.08
CA ALA A 313 2.49 10.11 -5.05
C ALA A 313 3.13 10.00 -6.44
N ALA A 314 3.93 11.00 -6.79
CA ALA A 314 4.71 11.05 -8.02
C ALA A 314 6.17 11.40 -7.72
N LEU A 315 7.10 10.75 -8.41
CA LEU A 315 8.53 11.03 -8.32
C LEU A 315 9.03 11.56 -9.67
N THR A 316 9.64 12.74 -9.68
CA THR A 316 10.24 13.30 -10.90
C THR A 316 11.62 12.70 -11.18
N ASN A 317 12.09 12.84 -12.41
CA ASN A 317 13.47 12.49 -12.81
C ASN A 317 14.55 13.31 -12.07
N ARG A 318 14.17 14.38 -11.36
CA ARG A 318 15.07 15.16 -10.50
C ARG A 318 15.12 14.67 -9.05
N GLY A 319 14.41 13.60 -8.72
CA GLY A 319 14.33 13.11 -7.35
C GLY A 319 13.43 13.96 -6.45
N GLU A 320 12.46 14.68 -7.02
CA GLU A 320 11.47 15.43 -6.24
C GLU A 320 10.20 14.60 -6.07
N LEU A 321 9.75 14.45 -4.83
CA LEU A 321 8.51 13.77 -4.51
C LEU A 321 7.36 14.79 -4.45
N PHE A 322 6.27 14.46 -5.12
CA PHE A 322 5.00 15.16 -5.06
C PHE A 322 3.92 14.25 -4.52
N VAL A 323 3.04 14.78 -3.67
CA VAL A 323 1.95 14.03 -3.03
C VAL A 323 0.66 14.83 -3.06
N TRP A 324 -0.47 14.16 -3.23
CA TRP A 324 -1.79 14.77 -3.18
C TRP A 324 -2.87 13.76 -2.81
N GLY A 325 -4.08 14.23 -2.56
CA GLY A 325 -5.22 13.42 -2.17
C GLY A 325 -5.65 13.65 -0.72
N LYS A 326 -6.32 12.65 -0.15
CA LYS A 326 -6.77 12.68 1.25
C LYS A 326 -5.58 12.59 2.20
N ASN A 327 -5.54 13.47 3.20
CA ASN A 327 -4.46 13.53 4.19
C ASN A 327 -4.84 12.84 5.51
N ILE A 328 -5.28 11.59 5.40
CA ILE A 328 -5.75 10.77 6.53
C ILE A 328 -4.61 10.60 7.53
N ARG A 329 -4.75 11.19 8.72
CA ARG A 329 -3.75 11.12 9.81
C ARG A 329 -2.35 11.59 9.37
N GLY A 330 -2.25 12.57 8.49
CA GLY A 330 -0.96 13.13 8.08
C GLY A 330 -0.21 12.26 7.06
N CYS A 331 -0.90 11.34 6.37
CA CYS A 331 -0.31 10.45 5.36
C CYS A 331 0.19 11.15 4.08
N LEU A 332 0.20 12.49 4.01
CA LEU A 332 0.94 13.18 2.95
C LEU A 332 2.34 13.62 3.40
N GLY A 333 2.60 13.66 4.71
CA GLY A 333 3.93 13.99 5.24
C GLY A 333 4.39 15.42 5.02
N ILE A 334 3.48 16.32 4.67
CA ILE A 334 3.74 17.73 4.35
C ILE A 334 3.73 18.64 5.58
N GLY A 335 3.78 18.07 6.79
CA GLY A 335 3.71 18.78 8.07
C GLY A 335 2.30 19.25 8.46
N ARG A 336 1.51 19.74 7.49
CA ARG A 336 0.11 20.13 7.66
C ARG A 336 -0.85 18.95 7.46
N LEU A 337 -2.06 19.03 8.02
CA LEU A 337 -3.03 17.92 8.07
C LEU A 337 -4.20 18.07 7.09
N GLU A 338 -4.25 19.16 6.32
CA GLU A 338 -5.30 19.35 5.33
C GLU A 338 -5.07 18.49 4.08
N ASP A 339 -6.18 18.07 3.48
CA ASP A 339 -6.20 17.43 2.17
C ASP A 339 -5.48 18.28 1.11
N GLN A 340 -4.87 17.64 0.13
CA GLN A 340 -4.18 18.32 -0.97
C GLN A 340 -4.88 18.05 -2.29
N TYR A 341 -5.49 19.09 -2.85
CA TYR A 341 -6.20 19.02 -4.13
C TYR A 341 -5.30 19.14 -5.37
N PHE A 342 -4.02 19.43 -5.16
CA PHE A 342 -3.00 19.53 -6.19
C PHE A 342 -1.73 18.81 -5.72
N PRO A 343 -0.89 18.30 -6.64
CA PRO A 343 0.44 17.81 -6.31
C PRO A 343 1.23 18.82 -5.48
N TRP A 344 1.63 18.39 -4.29
CA TRP A 344 2.44 19.20 -3.38
C TRP A 344 3.82 18.60 -3.23
N ARG A 345 4.85 19.41 -3.48
CA ARG A 345 6.25 18.96 -3.35
C ARG A 345 6.59 18.73 -1.88
N LEU A 346 7.05 17.53 -1.54
CA LEU A 346 7.59 17.21 -0.24
C LEU A 346 8.97 17.88 -0.10
N GLN A 347 9.14 18.78 0.85
CA GLN A 347 10.46 19.31 1.17
C GLN A 347 11.20 18.30 2.06
N ALA A 348 12.36 17.85 1.61
CA ALA A 348 13.24 17.08 2.47
C ALA A 348 13.63 17.95 3.67
N ALA A 349 13.45 17.44 4.89
CA ALA A 349 14.02 18.08 6.07
C ALA A 349 15.54 18.18 5.87
N VAL A 350 16.04 19.40 5.71
CA VAL A 350 17.48 19.67 5.75
C VAL A 350 17.92 19.30 7.17
N PRO A 351 18.86 18.36 7.36
CA PRO A 351 19.37 18.09 8.70
C PRO A 351 19.91 19.42 9.28
N PRO A 352 19.65 19.71 10.57
CA PRO A 352 20.07 20.97 11.17
C PRO A 352 21.57 21.16 10.92
N THR A 353 21.93 22.33 10.41
CA THR A 353 23.34 22.69 10.17
C THR A 353 24.09 22.69 11.49
N THR A 354 25.42 22.55 11.43
CA THR A 354 26.33 22.51 12.58
C THR A 354 26.13 23.71 13.54
N ALA A 355 25.60 24.82 13.04
CA ALA A 355 25.22 25.99 13.85
C ALA A 355 24.10 25.69 14.86
N GLN A 356 23.08 24.92 14.48
CA GLN A 356 21.97 24.53 15.36
C GLN A 356 22.34 23.39 16.32
N ARG A 357 23.39 22.61 16.03
CA ARG A 357 23.93 21.59 16.95
C ARG A 357 24.75 22.20 18.09
N ARG A 358 25.37 23.36 17.89
CA ARG A 358 26.13 24.06 18.94
C ARG A 358 25.25 24.61 20.05
N GLU A 359 24.00 24.98 19.76
CA GLU A 359 23.02 25.36 20.79
C GLU A 359 22.45 24.15 21.55
N ALA A 360 22.60 22.92 21.02
CA ALA A 360 22.06 21.69 21.59
C ALA A 360 23.09 20.81 22.33
N GLY A 361 24.37 21.20 22.40
CA GLY A 361 25.35 20.59 23.31
C GLY A 361 26.04 19.29 22.86
N ASP A 362 25.97 18.90 21.58
CA ASP A 362 26.59 17.65 21.10
C ASP A 362 27.92 17.88 20.34
N VAL A 363 28.97 17.14 20.73
CA VAL A 363 30.32 17.16 20.13
C VAL A 363 30.36 16.27 18.87
N ALA A 364 30.99 16.75 17.80
CA ALA A 364 31.07 16.08 16.49
C ALA A 364 32.32 15.18 16.33
N PRO A 365 32.27 14.18 15.44
CA PRO A 365 33.44 13.76 14.68
C PRO A 365 33.28 13.97 13.16
N ASP A 366 34.40 13.79 12.46
CA ASP A 366 34.86 14.43 11.23
C ASP A 366 34.04 14.32 9.93
N GLN A 367 34.33 15.30 9.06
CA GLN A 367 33.74 15.58 7.77
C GLN A 367 34.15 14.56 6.68
N HIS A 368 33.16 14.06 5.94
CA HIS A 368 33.35 13.58 4.56
C HIS A 368 32.27 14.18 3.65
N GLU A 369 32.72 14.73 2.52
CA GLU A 369 31.90 15.31 1.45
C GLU A 369 30.82 14.34 0.94
N ILE A 370 29.56 14.77 1.00
CA ILE A 370 28.42 14.02 0.47
C ILE A 370 28.30 14.33 -1.03
N ARG A 371 28.80 13.42 -1.87
CA ARG A 371 28.38 13.35 -3.29
C ARG A 371 26.91 12.97 -3.38
N GLN A 372 26.13 13.72 -4.17
CA GLN A 372 24.73 13.41 -4.44
C GLN A 372 24.61 12.06 -5.19
N PRO A 373 23.92 11.04 -4.63
CA PRO A 373 23.61 9.85 -5.37
C PRO A 373 22.33 10.04 -6.19
N SER A 374 22.37 9.62 -7.45
CA SER A 374 21.19 9.38 -8.28
C SER A 374 20.25 8.39 -7.55
N ALA A 375 19.12 8.86 -7.03
CA ALA A 375 18.31 8.12 -6.07
C ALA A 375 16.95 7.70 -6.64
N SER A 376 16.62 6.41 -6.47
CA SER A 376 15.23 5.96 -6.38
C SER A 376 14.66 6.43 -5.04
N ILE A 377 13.54 7.15 -5.06
CA ILE A 377 12.82 7.58 -3.85
C ILE A 377 11.56 6.72 -3.69
N ILE A 378 11.42 6.09 -2.53
CA ILE A 378 10.19 5.42 -2.10
C ILE A 378 9.79 6.07 -0.78
N CYS A 379 8.69 6.83 -0.76
CA CYS A 379 8.19 7.43 0.47
C CYS A 379 7.03 6.62 1.03
N PHE A 380 7.07 6.44 2.35
CA PHE A 380 6.11 5.64 3.11
C PHE A 380 5.17 6.54 3.89
N PHE A 381 3.92 6.13 3.96
CA PHE A 381 2.96 6.74 4.86
C PHE A 381 2.43 5.71 5.85
N PHE A 382 2.59 6.04 7.14
CA PHE A 382 2.20 5.19 8.24
C PHE A 382 0.77 5.46 8.63
N HIS A 383 -0.02 4.41 8.73
CA HIS A 383 -1.32 4.45 9.39
C HIS A 383 -1.12 3.94 10.83
N PHE A 384 -1.16 4.83 11.84
CA PHE A 384 -1.17 4.44 13.25
C PHE A 384 -2.60 4.52 13.82
N ASN A 385 -2.92 3.56 14.69
CA ASN A 385 -4.18 3.45 15.44
C ASN A 385 -4.14 4.28 16.74
N GLU A 386 -5.31 4.59 17.30
CA GLU A 386 -5.68 5.64 18.29
C GLU A 386 -4.85 5.77 19.58
N HIS A 387 -3.86 4.92 19.84
CA HIS A 387 -3.14 4.90 21.12
C HIS A 387 -1.75 5.55 21.15
N PHE A 388 -1.19 6.01 20.01
CA PHE A 388 0.19 6.52 19.99
C PHE A 388 0.34 7.87 19.28
N THR A 389 0.90 8.84 20.02
CA THR A 389 1.15 10.25 19.64
C THR A 389 2.46 10.49 18.88
N LYS A 390 3.00 9.47 18.18
CA LYS A 390 4.25 9.59 17.42
C LYS A 390 4.11 9.01 16.01
N TYR A 391 4.25 9.89 15.02
CA TYR A 391 4.34 9.54 13.61
C TYR A 391 5.81 9.40 13.22
N LYS A 392 6.15 8.37 12.44
CA LYS A 392 7.45 8.25 11.77
C LYS A 392 7.18 8.19 10.29
N ILE A 393 7.82 9.06 9.51
CA ILE A 393 7.81 8.99 8.04
C ILE A 393 9.20 8.52 7.64
N TYR A 394 9.26 7.42 6.90
CA TYR A 394 10.50 7.02 6.26
C TYR A 394 10.37 7.34 4.77
N CYS A 395 11.46 7.82 4.18
CA CYS A 395 11.63 7.73 2.74
C CYS A 395 12.98 7.06 2.49
N LEU A 396 12.98 6.11 1.56
CA LEU A 396 14.21 5.55 1.02
C LEU A 396 14.81 6.55 0.06
N PHE A 397 16.06 6.95 0.30
CA PHE A 397 16.88 7.72 -0.63
C PHE A 397 18.13 6.89 -0.94
N GLY A 398 18.25 6.38 -2.17
CA GLY A 398 19.46 5.70 -2.63
C GLY A 398 19.82 4.43 -1.84
N GLY A 399 18.81 3.68 -1.38
CA GLY A 399 19.00 2.46 -0.58
C GLY A 399 19.22 2.69 0.92
N ASN A 400 19.28 3.96 1.36
CA ASN A 400 19.34 4.32 2.77
C ASN A 400 17.97 4.85 3.24
N ILE A 401 17.48 4.34 4.37
CA ILE A 401 16.33 4.91 5.05
C ILE A 401 16.75 6.28 5.61
N ARG A 402 16.15 7.36 5.10
CA ARG A 402 16.23 8.66 5.78
C ARG A 402 14.95 8.84 6.60
N TYR A 403 15.16 9.07 7.90
CA TYR A 403 14.09 9.43 8.83
C TYR A 403 13.70 10.89 8.58
N PHE A 404 12.45 11.14 8.19
CA PHE A 404 12.05 12.49 7.80
C PHE A 404 11.41 13.29 8.93
N PHE A 405 10.61 12.68 9.83
CA PHE A 405 9.94 13.45 10.88
C PHE A 405 9.50 12.61 12.09
N SER A 406 9.62 13.19 13.30
CA SER A 406 8.87 12.81 14.51
C SER A 406 7.88 13.92 14.82
N LEU A 407 6.58 13.69 14.63
CA LEU A 407 5.59 14.57 15.26
C LEU A 407 5.39 14.08 16.70
N ARG A 408 5.72 14.93 17.69
CA ARG A 408 5.31 14.73 19.09
C ARG A 408 4.03 15.52 19.31
N HIS A 409 2.96 14.88 19.76
CA HIS A 409 1.86 15.60 20.38
C HIS A 409 2.13 15.74 21.87
N THR A 410 2.23 16.98 22.35
CA THR A 410 2.11 17.31 23.77
C THR A 410 0.62 17.53 24.03
N VAL A 411 -0.02 16.64 24.80
CA VAL A 411 -1.36 16.93 25.34
C VAL A 411 -1.14 17.91 26.49
N HIS A 412 -1.51 19.17 26.30
CA HIS A 412 -1.70 20.07 27.43
C HIS A 412 -3.02 19.69 28.11
N GLU A 413 -2.94 19.19 29.34
CA GLU A 413 -4.07 19.08 30.25
C GLU A 413 -4.65 20.48 30.51
N SER A 414 -5.83 20.76 29.98
CA SER A 414 -6.71 21.81 30.50
C SER A 414 -7.77 21.18 31.40
N ARG A 415 -7.77 21.63 32.65
CA ARG A 415 -8.62 21.21 33.78
C ARG A 415 -10.10 21.61 33.59
N GLY A 416 -10.99 20.77 34.16
CA GLY A 416 -12.35 21.11 34.64
C GLY A 416 -13.44 21.06 33.56
N PHE A 417 -14.56 20.35 33.70
CA PHE A 417 -15.45 20.29 34.86
C PHE A 417 -16.10 18.91 35.07
N CYS A 418 -16.30 18.59 36.35
CA CYS A 418 -17.05 17.46 36.89
C CYS A 418 -18.56 17.73 36.86
N VAL A 419 -19.38 16.77 36.42
CA VAL A 419 -20.72 16.54 36.99
C VAL A 419 -20.95 15.02 37.13
N SER A 420 -21.03 14.61 38.39
CA SER A 420 -21.44 13.29 38.93
C SER A 420 -22.97 13.08 38.75
N SER A 421 -23.66 11.94 38.88
CA SER A 421 -23.38 10.56 39.33
C SER A 421 -24.68 9.71 39.17
N ARG A 422 -24.54 8.38 39.30
CA ARG A 422 -25.55 7.33 39.66
C ARG A 422 -26.58 6.94 38.58
N LYS A 423 -26.94 5.67 38.35
CA LYS A 423 -27.12 4.52 39.26
C LYS A 423 -27.10 3.18 38.47
N LYS A 424 -26.72 2.09 39.17
CA LYS A 424 -26.75 0.67 38.78
C LYS A 424 -28.16 0.16 38.47
N GLU A 425 -28.31 -0.82 37.57
CA GLU A 425 -28.82 -2.18 37.88
C GLU A 425 -28.83 -3.12 36.65
N SER A 426 -28.89 -4.42 36.96
CA SER A 426 -28.50 -5.61 36.21
C SER A 426 -29.66 -6.36 35.52
N VAL A 427 -29.34 -7.28 34.59
CA VAL A 427 -29.78 -8.72 34.53
C VAL A 427 -30.14 -9.25 33.10
N ARG A 428 -29.39 -10.31 32.72
CA ARG A 428 -29.69 -11.53 31.90
C ARG A 428 -30.30 -11.47 30.49
N ALA A 429 -29.50 -12.02 29.55
CA ALA A 429 -29.73 -13.18 28.67
C ALA A 429 -31.06 -13.37 27.94
N LEU A 430 -30.97 -13.49 26.60
CA LEU A 430 -31.50 -14.62 25.81
C LEU A 430 -31.12 -14.43 24.32
N GLY A 431 -30.58 -15.49 23.72
CA GLY A 431 -30.38 -15.56 22.28
C GLY A 431 -31.65 -15.97 21.52
N ARG A 432 -31.71 -15.63 20.24
CA ARG A 432 -32.09 -16.52 19.12
C ARG A 432 -32.13 -15.73 17.81
N ALA A 433 -31.73 -16.43 16.76
CA ALA A 433 -31.84 -16.06 15.36
C ALA A 433 -33.30 -16.03 14.86
N ALA A 434 -33.57 -15.20 13.85
CA ALA A 434 -34.57 -15.35 12.77
C ALA A 434 -34.56 -14.06 11.92
N LEU A 435 -34.12 -14.10 10.65
CA LEU A 435 -34.92 -14.29 9.43
C LEU A 435 -35.69 -13.03 8.96
N PHE A 436 -35.35 -12.62 7.73
CA PHE A 436 -36.00 -11.65 6.83
C PHE A 436 -37.54 -11.86 6.73
N SER A 437 -38.42 -10.84 6.63
CA SER A 437 -38.80 -9.96 5.49
C SER A 437 -40.12 -9.21 5.87
N PRO A 438 -40.81 -8.42 5.01
CA PRO A 438 -40.50 -7.16 4.31
C PRO A 438 -41.59 -6.05 4.52
N CYS A 439 -41.54 -4.97 3.71
CA CYS A 439 -42.64 -4.02 3.31
C CYS A 439 -42.63 -2.60 3.94
N PRO A 440 -43.17 -1.53 3.30
CA PRO A 440 -43.51 -1.28 1.88
C PRO A 440 -42.86 0.00 1.27
N GLU A 441 -42.95 0.11 -0.05
CA GLU A 441 -42.67 1.33 -0.84
C GLU A 441 -43.66 2.48 -0.53
N ARG A 442 -43.14 3.72 -0.42
CA ARG A 442 -43.52 4.90 -1.22
C ARG A 442 -42.82 6.17 -0.68
N GLY A 443 -42.29 6.98 -1.61
CA GLY A 443 -42.09 8.41 -1.39
C GLY A 443 -40.64 8.89 -1.41
N THR A 444 -40.14 9.16 -2.62
CA THR A 444 -39.33 10.33 -2.99
C THR A 444 -38.38 10.92 -1.94
N ASP A 445 -37.11 10.51 -1.96
CA ASP A 445 -35.91 11.38 -2.03
C ASP A 445 -34.68 10.44 -2.01
N ARG A 446 -33.95 10.31 -3.12
CA ARG A 446 -32.66 9.58 -3.15
C ARG A 446 -31.53 10.61 -3.23
N SER A 447 -31.30 11.29 -2.12
CA SER A 447 -30.08 12.03 -1.86
C SER A 447 -29.12 11.17 -1.03
N LYS A 448 -28.01 10.78 -1.66
CA LYS A 448 -26.69 10.48 -1.06
C LYS A 448 -26.70 9.64 0.23
N CYS A 449 -26.68 8.32 0.08
CA CYS A 449 -26.18 7.44 1.15
C CYS A 449 -24.65 7.55 1.20
N HIS A 450 -24.16 8.40 2.11
CA HIS A 450 -22.77 8.40 2.55
C HIS A 450 -22.50 7.15 3.39
N TRP A 451 -21.82 6.16 2.80
CA TRP A 451 -21.20 5.09 3.57
C TRP A 451 -19.78 5.51 3.92
N TYR A 452 -19.55 5.83 5.18
CA TYR A 452 -18.22 6.02 5.75
C TYR A 452 -17.60 4.63 5.95
N CYS A 453 -16.59 4.27 5.15
CA CYS A 453 -15.64 3.23 5.54
C CYS A 453 -14.68 3.84 6.58
N TRP A 454 -14.69 3.25 7.77
CA TRP A 454 -13.80 3.56 8.88
C TRP A 454 -12.42 2.92 8.70
#